data_AF-A0A2E8QX98-F1
#
_entry.id   AF-A0A2E8QX98-F1
#
_cell.length_a   1.000
_cell.length_b   1.000
_cell.length_c   1.000
_cell.angle_alpha   90.00
_cell.angle_beta   90.00
_cell.angle_gamma   90.00
#
_symmetry.space_group_name_H-M   'P 1'
#
loop_
_entity.id
_entity.type
_entity.pdbx_description
1 polymer ?
#
loop_
_entity_poly.entity_id
_entity_poly.type
_entity_poly.pdbx_seq_one_letter_code
_entity_poly.pdbx_strand_id
1 'polypeptide(L)'
;MMEYLFGDPPEVSETKEIAPGIHWLRMPLPMALDHINLWLIEDGPGWTLIDTGLYSGLSRKIWRDVMDKRLGGRPLTRVICTHFHPDHVGMAGWLVEQTGAEFWMPREEWLYARVLTIDTGENFTEAMVAHYHRAGGSPEYLAKLRERGAFFAGIVSEVPRSIRRIRDGDSFEISGKAWRIVVGNGHSPEHACLLSEALGLFISGDLVLPRISPHIGVYADEPNGDPLRDYLETLEKFHALPDTASVLPSHNEPFRGLHERLGALQQHHAERLDAFAAACTAPATALDVAKQVFARRLDSAQLGFAIAETVAHLNYLTTENQIARHADGNGVYLYQRI
;
A
#
# COMPACT_ATOMS: atom_id res chain seq x y z
N MET A 1 -3.33 16.15 19.18
CA MET A 1 -4.55 15.57 18.58
C MET A 1 -4.51 15.89 17.10
N MET A 2 -4.63 14.87 16.24
CA MET A 2 -4.65 15.08 14.78
C MET A 2 -5.81 15.99 14.37
N GLU A 3 -5.52 16.93 13.45
CA GLU A 3 -6.50 17.84 12.87
C GLU A 3 -6.85 17.37 11.46
N TYR A 4 -8.11 17.00 11.22
CA TYR A 4 -8.58 16.64 9.88
C TYR A 4 -8.85 17.89 9.04
N LEU A 5 -8.34 17.89 7.82
CA LEU A 5 -8.36 19.04 6.93
C LEU A 5 -9.43 18.92 5.86
N PHE A 6 -9.73 20.06 5.24
CA PHE A 6 -10.54 20.20 4.02
C PHE A 6 -12.01 19.74 4.11
N GLY A 7 -12.47 19.12 5.20
CA GLY A 7 -13.87 18.70 5.36
C GLY A 7 -14.24 17.52 4.45
N ASP A 8 -15.45 17.52 3.91
CA ASP A 8 -15.97 16.37 3.15
C ASP A 8 -15.13 16.06 1.90
N PRO A 9 -15.00 14.77 1.54
CA PRO A 9 -14.32 14.34 0.32
C PRO A 9 -15.03 14.82 -0.96
N PRO A 10 -14.29 14.94 -2.08
CA PRO A 10 -14.92 15.17 -3.37
C PRO A 10 -15.85 14.00 -3.74
N GLU A 11 -16.97 14.34 -4.37
CA GLU A 11 -17.88 13.37 -4.98
C GLU A 11 -17.18 12.59 -6.12
N VAL A 12 -17.73 11.44 -6.50
CA VAL A 12 -17.19 10.63 -7.59
C VAL A 12 -17.13 11.44 -8.89
N SER A 13 -15.97 11.40 -9.57
CA SER A 13 -15.66 12.19 -10.78
C SER A 13 -15.53 13.71 -10.57
N GLU A 14 -15.64 14.19 -9.33
CA GLU A 14 -15.33 15.57 -8.96
C GLU A 14 -13.91 15.69 -8.41
N THR A 15 -13.39 16.92 -8.42
CA THR A 15 -12.11 17.24 -7.76
C THR A 15 -12.32 18.40 -6.80
N LYS A 16 -11.51 18.44 -5.75
CA LYS A 16 -11.52 19.51 -4.74
C LYS A 16 -10.15 20.14 -4.66
N GLU A 17 -10.05 21.42 -4.98
CA GLU A 17 -8.81 22.17 -4.82
C GLU A 17 -8.51 22.35 -3.32
N ILE A 18 -7.39 21.80 -2.85
CA ILE A 18 -6.96 21.83 -1.44
C ILE A 18 -5.84 22.86 -1.19
N ALA A 19 -5.15 23.25 -2.26
CA ALA A 19 -4.18 24.33 -2.33
C ALA A 19 -4.08 24.79 -3.80
N PRO A 20 -3.55 25.99 -4.10
CA PRO A 20 -3.51 26.51 -5.46
C PRO A 20 -2.92 25.52 -6.47
N GLY A 21 -3.75 25.06 -7.42
CA GLY A 21 -3.39 24.08 -8.46
C GLY A 21 -3.19 22.65 -7.96
N ILE A 22 -3.62 22.31 -6.74
CA ILE A 22 -3.50 20.98 -6.13
C ILE A 22 -4.88 20.47 -5.76
N HIS A 23 -5.29 19.38 -6.41
CA HIS A 23 -6.63 18.86 -6.37
C HIS A 23 -6.65 17.45 -5.77
N TRP A 24 -7.54 17.27 -4.82
CA TRP A 24 -7.95 15.98 -4.30
C TRP A 24 -9.01 15.36 -5.21
N LEU A 25 -8.81 14.10 -5.58
CA LEU A 25 -9.77 13.23 -6.24
C LEU A 25 -9.96 11.97 -5.37
N ARG A 26 -11.17 11.44 -5.25
CA ARG A 26 -11.43 10.18 -4.54
C ARG A 26 -12.13 9.18 -5.46
N MET A 27 -11.57 7.97 -5.55
CA MET A 27 -12.13 6.89 -6.36
C MET A 27 -12.69 5.77 -5.49
N PRO A 28 -13.83 5.17 -5.86
CA PRO A 28 -14.41 4.05 -5.14
C PRO A 28 -13.62 2.76 -5.37
N LEU A 29 -13.57 1.91 -4.34
CA LEU A 29 -12.99 0.57 -4.39
C LEU A 29 -14.05 -0.48 -4.01
N PRO A 30 -14.08 -1.66 -4.66
CA PRO A 30 -15.07 -2.70 -4.39
C PRO A 30 -14.68 -3.58 -3.19
N MET A 31 -14.20 -2.96 -2.10
CA MET A 31 -13.69 -3.66 -0.92
C MET A 31 -14.08 -2.92 0.38
N ALA A 32 -13.74 -3.50 1.54
CA ALA A 32 -14.06 -2.90 2.84
C ALA A 32 -13.39 -1.53 3.05
N LEU A 33 -12.18 -1.38 2.50
CA LEU A 33 -11.56 -0.08 2.28
C LEU A 33 -12.11 0.49 0.97
N ASP A 34 -13.22 1.21 1.05
CA ASP A 34 -14.10 1.48 -0.09
C ASP A 34 -13.68 2.65 -0.99
N HIS A 35 -12.49 3.22 -0.78
CA HIS A 35 -11.98 4.34 -1.56
C HIS A 35 -10.47 4.47 -1.53
N ILE A 36 -9.93 5.15 -2.54
CA ILE A 36 -8.55 5.67 -2.60
C ILE A 36 -8.58 7.17 -2.96
N ASN A 37 -7.69 7.96 -2.35
CA ASN A 37 -7.42 9.35 -2.69
C ASN A 37 -6.28 9.44 -3.70
N LEU A 38 -6.48 10.26 -4.72
CA LEU A 38 -5.54 10.55 -5.78
C LEU A 38 -5.28 12.06 -5.81
N TRP A 39 -4.12 12.47 -6.33
CA TRP A 39 -3.72 13.87 -6.35
C TRP A 39 -3.44 14.35 -7.78
N LEU A 40 -4.21 15.35 -8.21
CA LEU A 40 -4.01 16.03 -9.49
C LEU A 40 -3.35 17.39 -9.23
N ILE A 41 -2.21 17.62 -9.84
CA ILE A 41 -1.42 18.84 -9.66
C ILE A 41 -1.24 19.50 -11.01
N GLU A 42 -1.61 20.78 -11.12
CA GLU A 42 -1.36 21.58 -12.31
C GLU A 42 0.15 21.69 -12.57
N ASP A 43 0.60 21.39 -13.78
CA ASP A 43 2.02 21.41 -14.12
C ASP A 43 2.25 21.99 -15.51
N GLY A 44 2.45 23.31 -15.57
CA GLY A 44 2.67 24.05 -16.81
C GLY A 44 1.51 23.85 -17.80
N PRO A 45 1.78 23.30 -19.01
CA PRO A 45 0.74 23.11 -20.03
C PRO A 45 -0.21 21.95 -19.71
N GLY A 46 0.06 21.14 -18.67
CA GLY A 46 -0.66 19.91 -18.38
C GLY A 46 -0.90 19.67 -16.90
N TRP A 47 -1.08 18.39 -16.57
CA TRP A 47 -1.28 17.90 -15.21
C TRP A 47 -0.28 16.80 -14.87
N THR A 48 0.06 16.72 -13.59
CA THR A 48 0.71 15.58 -12.94
C THR A 48 -0.33 14.86 -12.08
N LEU A 49 -0.47 13.55 -12.25
CA LEU A 49 -1.28 12.68 -11.42
C LEU A 49 -0.40 11.85 -10.48
N ILE A 50 -0.84 11.68 -9.24
CA ILE A 50 -0.26 10.77 -8.26
C ILE A 50 -1.29 9.71 -7.89
N ASP A 51 -0.93 8.45 -8.16
CA ASP A 51 -1.75 7.24 -8.10
C ASP A 51 -2.98 7.24 -9.02
N THR A 52 -3.55 6.05 -9.29
CA THR A 52 -4.41 5.89 -10.48
C THR A 52 -5.75 5.19 -10.22
N GLY A 53 -5.95 4.55 -9.08
CA GLY A 53 -7.14 3.73 -8.83
C GLY A 53 -7.02 2.31 -9.39
N LEU A 54 -7.94 1.45 -8.95
CA LEU A 54 -8.05 0.06 -9.38
C LEU A 54 -8.42 -0.07 -10.86
N TYR A 55 -7.86 -1.04 -11.60
CA TYR A 55 -8.29 -1.28 -12.97
C TYR A 55 -9.71 -1.86 -13.02
N SER A 56 -10.66 -1.06 -13.49
CA SER A 56 -12.06 -1.50 -13.62
C SER A 56 -12.82 -0.71 -14.68
N GLY A 57 -13.98 -1.24 -15.09
CA GLY A 57 -14.89 -0.52 -15.97
C GLY A 57 -15.39 0.80 -15.37
N LEU A 58 -15.61 0.83 -14.04
CA LEU A 58 -16.01 2.02 -13.31
C LEU A 58 -14.89 3.06 -13.28
N SER A 59 -13.67 2.68 -12.93
CA SER A 59 -12.51 3.58 -12.90
C SER A 59 -12.24 4.19 -14.27
N ARG A 60 -12.35 3.41 -15.36
CA ARG A 60 -12.28 3.94 -16.74
C ARG A 60 -13.34 5.00 -17.04
N LYS A 61 -14.57 4.82 -16.54
CA LYS A 61 -15.64 5.81 -16.71
C LYS A 61 -15.32 7.10 -15.94
N ILE A 62 -14.93 6.96 -14.67
CA ILE A 62 -14.55 8.09 -13.81
C ILE A 62 -13.39 8.86 -14.45
N TRP A 63 -12.34 8.18 -14.90
CA TRP A 63 -11.20 8.84 -15.53
C TRP A 63 -11.55 9.58 -16.82
N ARG A 64 -12.42 9.03 -17.67
CA ARG A 64 -12.92 9.77 -18.84
C ARG A 64 -13.66 11.03 -18.41
N ASP A 65 -14.56 10.93 -17.43
CA ASP A 65 -15.28 12.10 -16.90
C ASP A 65 -14.31 13.16 -16.34
N VAL A 66 -13.29 12.75 -15.58
CA VAL A 66 -12.27 13.66 -15.02
C VAL A 66 -11.45 14.31 -16.12
N MET A 67 -10.94 13.54 -17.10
CA MET A 67 -10.17 14.09 -18.22
C MET A 67 -10.99 15.08 -19.06
N ASP A 68 -12.25 14.77 -19.33
CA ASP A 68 -13.14 15.61 -20.15
C ASP A 68 -13.58 16.89 -19.41
N LYS A 69 -13.87 16.80 -18.11
CA LYS A 69 -14.59 17.87 -17.39
C LYS A 69 -13.74 18.63 -16.38
N ARG A 70 -12.63 18.05 -15.88
CA ARG A 70 -11.88 18.57 -14.74
C ARG A 70 -10.48 19.06 -15.09
N LEU A 71 -9.90 18.59 -16.20
CA LEU A 71 -8.55 19.01 -16.61
C LEU A 71 -8.53 20.29 -17.47
N GLY A 72 -9.69 20.89 -17.76
CA GLY A 72 -9.79 22.15 -18.50
C GLY A 72 -9.25 22.08 -19.94
N GLY A 73 -9.31 20.90 -20.56
CA GLY A 73 -8.76 20.64 -21.90
C GLY A 73 -7.23 20.52 -21.96
N ARG A 74 -6.53 20.62 -20.83
CA ARG A 74 -5.09 20.37 -20.73
C ARG A 74 -4.80 18.87 -20.57
N PRO A 75 -3.74 18.33 -21.19
CA PRO A 75 -3.42 16.91 -21.11
C PRO A 75 -2.87 16.52 -19.74
N LEU A 76 -3.04 15.25 -19.39
CA LEU A 76 -2.20 14.60 -18.38
C LEU A 76 -0.83 14.35 -19.00
N THR A 77 0.23 14.85 -18.36
CA THR A 77 1.60 14.78 -18.91
C THR A 77 2.51 13.88 -18.09
N ARG A 78 2.18 13.66 -16.82
CA ARG A 78 2.93 12.84 -15.89
C ARG A 78 1.98 12.01 -15.03
N VAL A 79 2.29 10.73 -14.88
CA VAL A 79 1.65 9.82 -13.92
C VAL A 79 2.74 9.28 -13.00
N ILE A 80 2.61 9.55 -11.70
CA ILE A 80 3.50 9.04 -10.66
C ILE A 80 2.71 8.00 -9.86
N CYS A 81 3.23 6.78 -9.72
CA CYS A 81 2.68 5.81 -8.77
C CYS A 81 3.60 5.68 -7.56
N THR A 82 3.01 5.70 -6.37
CA THR A 82 3.71 5.57 -5.09
C THR A 82 4.28 4.17 -4.93
N HIS A 83 3.46 3.14 -5.22
CA HIS A 83 3.84 1.74 -5.11
C HIS A 83 2.97 0.80 -5.97
N PHE A 84 3.26 -0.50 -5.92
CA PHE A 84 2.71 -1.50 -6.84
C PHE A 84 1.27 -1.94 -6.56
N HIS A 85 0.67 -1.59 -5.41
CA HIS A 85 -0.64 -2.14 -5.08
C HIS A 85 -1.70 -1.76 -6.13
N PRO A 86 -2.70 -2.63 -6.38
CA PRO A 86 -3.58 -2.52 -7.53
C PRO A 86 -4.40 -1.24 -7.60
N ASP A 87 -4.76 -0.65 -6.47
CA ASP A 87 -5.48 0.60 -6.39
C ASP A 87 -4.60 1.82 -6.63
N HIS A 88 -3.27 1.68 -6.62
CA HIS A 88 -2.33 2.77 -6.92
C HIS A 88 -1.85 2.70 -8.37
N VAL A 89 -1.39 1.52 -8.83
CA VAL A 89 -0.85 1.32 -10.18
C VAL A 89 -1.89 0.84 -11.19
N GLY A 90 -3.09 0.45 -10.74
CA GLY A 90 -4.05 -0.31 -11.55
C GLY A 90 -4.41 0.35 -12.88
N MET A 91 -4.66 1.65 -12.89
CA MET A 91 -5.03 2.38 -14.10
C MET A 91 -3.83 3.03 -14.83
N ALA A 92 -2.61 2.90 -14.31
CA ALA A 92 -1.42 3.59 -14.85
C ALA A 92 -1.16 3.26 -16.32
N GLY A 93 -1.21 1.97 -16.67
CA GLY A 93 -1.06 1.49 -18.05
C GLY A 93 -2.05 2.13 -19.01
N TRP A 94 -3.33 2.03 -18.65
CA TRP A 94 -4.42 2.61 -19.44
C TRP A 94 -4.30 4.13 -19.57
N LEU A 95 -4.00 4.84 -18.49
CA LEU A 95 -3.85 6.31 -18.53
C LEU A 95 -2.69 6.74 -19.42
N VAL A 96 -1.55 6.06 -19.33
CA VAL A 96 -0.38 6.33 -20.17
C VAL A 96 -0.70 6.07 -21.65
N GLU A 97 -1.41 4.99 -21.96
CA GLU A 97 -1.86 4.69 -23.33
C GLU A 97 -2.81 5.76 -23.87
N GLN A 98 -3.77 6.24 -23.05
CA GLN A 98 -4.74 7.25 -23.48
C GLN A 98 -4.13 8.64 -23.68
N THR A 99 -3.09 8.99 -22.92
CA THR A 99 -2.62 10.38 -22.79
C THR A 99 -1.21 10.61 -23.33
N GLY A 100 -0.41 9.54 -23.45
CA GLY A 100 1.03 9.66 -23.74
C GLY A 100 1.86 10.23 -22.59
N ALA A 101 1.28 10.30 -21.37
CA ALA A 101 1.98 10.81 -20.19
C ALA A 101 3.25 10.01 -19.87
N GLU A 102 4.28 10.67 -19.35
CA GLU A 102 5.43 9.98 -18.77
C GLU A 102 5.01 9.23 -17.51
N PHE A 103 5.46 7.98 -17.37
CA PHE A 103 5.20 7.17 -16.18
C PHE A 103 6.40 7.14 -15.24
N TRP A 104 6.18 7.46 -13.97
CA TRP A 104 7.21 7.60 -12.96
C TRP A 104 6.89 6.67 -11.79
N MET A 105 7.87 5.88 -11.38
CA MET A 105 7.70 4.90 -10.30
C MET A 105 9.07 4.50 -9.76
N PRO A 106 9.16 4.10 -8.48
CA PRO A 106 10.34 3.41 -7.97
C PRO A 106 10.58 2.12 -8.76
N ARG A 107 11.85 1.70 -8.88
CA ARG A 107 12.19 0.60 -9.79
C ARG A 107 11.70 -0.72 -9.23
N GLU A 108 11.83 -0.94 -7.93
CA GLU A 108 11.44 -2.21 -7.31
C GLU A 108 9.93 -2.38 -7.34
N GLU A 109 9.19 -1.30 -7.05
CA GLU A 109 7.74 -1.22 -7.21
C GLU A 109 7.29 -1.57 -8.63
N TRP A 110 7.92 -0.95 -9.63
CA TRP A 110 7.61 -1.21 -11.04
C TRP A 110 7.95 -2.65 -11.46
N LEU A 111 9.13 -3.15 -11.08
CA LEU A 111 9.54 -4.52 -11.38
C LEU A 111 8.58 -5.53 -10.75
N TYR A 112 8.18 -5.29 -9.50
CA TYR A 112 7.28 -6.18 -8.79
C TYR A 112 5.89 -6.19 -9.42
N ALA A 113 5.32 -5.02 -9.74
CA ALA A 113 4.07 -4.92 -10.50
C ALA A 113 4.16 -5.68 -11.84
N ARG A 114 5.26 -5.50 -12.58
CA ARG A 114 5.51 -6.20 -13.85
C ARG A 114 5.54 -7.72 -13.67
N VAL A 115 6.26 -8.23 -12.67
CA VAL A 115 6.33 -9.66 -12.38
C VAL A 115 4.93 -10.20 -12.05
N LEU A 116 4.17 -9.54 -11.17
CA LEU A 116 2.83 -9.99 -10.78
C LEU A 116 1.80 -9.95 -11.92
N THR A 117 2.02 -9.15 -12.96
CA THR A 117 1.21 -9.20 -14.19
C THR A 117 1.59 -10.33 -15.14
N ILE A 118 2.81 -10.86 -15.04
CA ILE A 118 3.38 -11.84 -15.98
C ILE A 118 3.33 -13.26 -15.40
N ASP A 119 3.73 -13.44 -14.14
CA ASP A 119 3.83 -14.74 -13.48
C ASP A 119 2.48 -15.17 -12.90
N THR A 120 1.57 -15.59 -13.78
CA THR A 120 0.19 -15.97 -13.43
C THR A 120 -0.07 -17.47 -13.51
N GLY A 121 1.00 -18.27 -13.62
CA GLY A 121 0.92 -19.71 -13.85
C GLY A 121 0.55 -20.55 -12.61
N GLU A 122 0.38 -21.86 -12.83
CA GLU A 122 0.07 -22.83 -11.77
C GLU A 122 1.17 -22.86 -10.69
N ASN A 123 2.45 -22.78 -11.08
CA ASN A 123 3.57 -22.77 -10.14
C ASN A 123 3.51 -21.58 -9.16
N PHE A 124 3.13 -20.38 -9.64
CA PHE A 124 2.93 -19.21 -8.78
C PHE A 124 1.81 -19.46 -7.77
N THR A 125 0.69 -20.02 -8.24
CA THR A 125 -0.46 -20.36 -7.39
C THR A 125 -0.09 -21.42 -6.34
N GLU A 126 0.63 -22.48 -6.72
CA GLU A 126 1.06 -23.51 -5.77
C GLU A 126 2.09 -23.00 -4.76
N ALA A 127 2.96 -22.06 -5.15
CA ALA A 127 3.87 -21.39 -4.20
C ALA A 127 3.09 -20.58 -3.15
N MET A 128 2.04 -19.85 -3.56
CA MET A 128 1.12 -19.20 -2.63
C MET A 128 0.42 -20.21 -1.73
N VAL A 129 -0.13 -21.29 -2.29
CA VAL A 129 -0.81 -22.33 -1.49
C VAL A 129 0.14 -22.96 -0.48
N ALA A 130 1.37 -23.26 -0.88
CA ALA A 130 2.40 -23.81 0.02
C ALA A 130 2.75 -22.83 1.15
N HIS A 131 2.81 -21.52 0.88
CA HIS A 131 3.03 -20.50 1.90
C HIS A 131 1.92 -20.49 2.95
N TYR A 132 0.66 -20.43 2.52
CA TYR A 132 -0.47 -20.45 3.44
C TYR A 132 -0.67 -21.82 4.12
N HIS A 133 -0.23 -22.92 3.50
CA HIS A 133 -0.16 -24.23 4.15
C HIS A 133 0.83 -24.21 5.31
N ARG A 134 2.05 -23.68 5.11
CA ARG A 134 3.04 -23.51 6.20
C ARG A 134 2.50 -22.65 7.34
N ALA A 135 1.62 -21.70 7.04
CA ALA A 135 0.95 -20.87 8.04
C ALA A 135 -0.22 -21.58 8.77
N GLY A 136 -0.55 -22.82 8.44
CA GLY A 136 -1.64 -23.60 9.06
C GLY A 136 -3.00 -23.46 8.36
N GLY A 137 -3.04 -22.96 7.12
CA GLY A 137 -4.28 -22.80 6.34
C GLY A 137 -5.10 -24.10 6.26
N SER A 138 -6.42 -24.01 6.47
CA SER A 138 -7.30 -25.19 6.39
C SER A 138 -7.43 -25.70 4.96
N PRO A 139 -7.75 -26.99 4.74
CA PRO A 139 -7.95 -27.54 3.39
C PRO A 139 -8.95 -26.74 2.55
N GLU A 140 -10.04 -26.26 3.17
CA GLU A 140 -11.06 -25.44 2.50
C GLU A 140 -10.53 -24.07 2.09
N TYR A 141 -9.72 -23.43 2.94
CA TYR A 141 -9.08 -22.16 2.62
C TYR A 141 -8.08 -22.31 1.48
N LEU A 142 -7.22 -23.34 1.55
CA LEU A 142 -6.22 -23.61 0.52
C LEU A 142 -6.87 -23.96 -0.83
N ALA A 143 -7.99 -24.68 -0.83
CA ALA A 143 -8.77 -24.97 -2.05
C ALA A 143 -9.31 -23.68 -2.68
N LYS A 144 -9.89 -22.77 -1.89
CA LYS A 144 -10.35 -21.46 -2.40
C LYS A 144 -9.22 -20.58 -2.90
N LEU A 145 -8.07 -20.59 -2.22
CA LEU A 145 -6.89 -19.86 -2.65
C LEU A 145 -6.40 -20.36 -4.02
N ARG A 146 -6.38 -21.69 -4.21
CA ARG A 146 -6.04 -22.32 -5.48
C ARG A 146 -7.04 -21.98 -6.58
N GLU A 147 -8.34 -22.03 -6.29
CA GLU A 147 -9.42 -21.66 -7.24
C GLU A 147 -9.32 -20.19 -7.66
N ARG A 148 -9.01 -19.29 -6.72
CA ARG A 148 -8.82 -17.86 -7.01
C ARG A 148 -7.61 -17.61 -7.92
N GLY A 149 -6.51 -18.32 -7.69
CA GLY A 149 -5.26 -18.16 -8.44
C GLY A 149 -4.64 -16.76 -8.34
N ALA A 150 -3.81 -16.43 -9.32
CA ALA A 150 -3.22 -15.09 -9.48
C ALA A 150 -4.29 -14.08 -9.91
N PHE A 151 -4.62 -13.12 -9.04
CA PHE A 151 -5.67 -12.14 -9.30
C PHE A 151 -5.15 -10.77 -9.77
N PHE A 152 -3.87 -10.45 -9.51
CA PHE A 152 -3.28 -9.13 -9.75
C PHE A 152 -3.44 -8.67 -11.21
N ALA A 153 -3.13 -9.53 -12.17
CA ALA A 153 -3.28 -9.25 -13.61
C ALA A 153 -4.73 -8.96 -14.05
N GLY A 154 -5.74 -9.38 -13.28
CA GLY A 154 -7.14 -9.10 -13.56
C GLY A 154 -7.62 -7.71 -13.12
N ILE A 155 -6.86 -7.05 -12.23
CA ILE A 155 -7.23 -5.79 -11.58
C ILE A 155 -6.17 -4.70 -11.74
N VAL A 156 -5.19 -4.93 -12.60
CA VAL A 156 -4.16 -3.97 -13.03
C VAL A 156 -4.09 -3.98 -14.55
N SER A 157 -4.12 -2.81 -15.19
CA SER A 157 -3.87 -2.66 -16.63
C SER A 157 -2.43 -3.01 -16.98
N GLU A 158 -2.09 -3.18 -18.26
CA GLU A 158 -0.69 -3.46 -18.66
C GLU A 158 0.25 -2.38 -18.10
N VAL A 159 1.07 -2.74 -17.11
CA VAL A 159 1.98 -1.79 -16.44
C VAL A 159 2.91 -1.18 -17.51
N PRO A 160 3.06 0.16 -17.55
CA PRO A 160 3.84 0.82 -18.59
C PRO A 160 5.26 0.23 -18.73
N ARG A 161 5.71 0.02 -19.97
CA ARG A 161 6.97 -0.69 -20.26
C ARG A 161 8.23 0.11 -19.93
N SER A 162 8.10 1.43 -19.85
CA SER A 162 9.17 2.36 -19.52
C SER A 162 8.76 3.22 -18.34
N ILE A 163 9.71 3.46 -17.45
CA ILE A 163 9.57 4.40 -16.34
C ILE A 163 10.63 5.48 -16.44
N ARG A 164 10.29 6.69 -16.01
CA ARG A 164 11.26 7.57 -15.36
C ARG A 164 11.41 7.09 -13.92
N ARG A 165 12.53 6.44 -13.62
CA ARG A 165 12.80 5.96 -12.27
C ARG A 165 12.89 7.14 -11.30
N ILE A 166 12.22 7.02 -10.16
CA ILE A 166 12.40 7.87 -8.99
C ILE A 166 13.05 7.07 -7.86
N ARG A 167 13.81 7.75 -7.00
CA ARG A 167 14.57 7.17 -5.88
C ARG A 167 14.47 8.06 -4.65
N ASP A 168 14.81 7.51 -3.49
CA ASP A 168 14.92 8.30 -2.25
C ASP A 168 15.83 9.51 -2.45
N GLY A 169 15.36 10.68 -2.00
CA GLY A 169 16.09 11.94 -2.11
C GLY A 169 16.05 12.61 -3.49
N ASP A 170 15.54 11.96 -4.54
CA ASP A 170 15.33 12.63 -5.83
C ASP A 170 14.42 13.84 -5.64
N SER A 171 14.75 14.94 -6.32
CA SER A 171 13.97 16.17 -6.30
C SER A 171 13.65 16.62 -7.71
N PHE A 172 12.42 17.07 -7.93
CA PHE A 172 11.95 17.60 -9.20
C PHE A 172 10.87 18.65 -8.98
N GLU A 173 10.57 19.40 -10.03
CA GLU A 173 9.51 20.39 -9.98
C GLU A 173 8.18 19.83 -10.48
N ILE A 174 7.11 20.25 -9.81
CA ILE A 174 5.74 20.22 -10.32
C ILE A 174 5.18 21.62 -10.08
N SER A 175 4.72 22.31 -11.11
CA SER A 175 4.22 23.69 -11.02
C SER A 175 5.25 24.71 -10.47
N GLY A 176 6.54 24.51 -10.76
CA GLY A 176 7.61 25.36 -10.24
C GLY A 176 7.82 25.25 -8.72
N LYS A 177 7.28 24.21 -8.08
CA LYS A 177 7.53 23.88 -6.67
C LYS A 177 8.34 22.61 -6.59
N ALA A 178 9.37 22.60 -5.75
CA ALA A 178 10.19 21.42 -5.52
C ALA A 178 9.38 20.36 -4.75
N TRP A 179 9.47 19.12 -5.22
CA TRP A 179 8.98 17.92 -4.57
C TRP A 179 10.14 16.95 -4.43
N ARG A 180 10.39 16.51 -3.19
CA ARG A 180 11.40 15.51 -2.86
C ARG A 180 10.74 14.17 -2.61
N ILE A 181 11.31 13.12 -3.18
CA ILE A 181 10.92 11.74 -2.88
C ILE A 181 11.47 11.34 -1.51
N VAL A 182 10.59 10.76 -0.70
CA VAL A 182 10.95 10.12 0.57
C VAL A 182 10.48 8.69 0.47
N VAL A 183 11.42 7.75 0.33
CA VAL A 183 11.10 6.33 0.29
C VAL A 183 10.93 5.79 1.71
N GLY A 184 9.95 4.91 1.87
CA GLY A 184 9.84 4.01 3.02
C GLY A 184 9.57 2.57 2.58
N ASN A 185 9.74 1.63 3.50
CA ASN A 185 9.69 0.20 3.25
C ASN A 185 8.70 -0.48 4.21
N GLY A 186 8.54 -1.80 4.06
CA GLY A 186 7.72 -2.66 4.92
C GLY A 186 6.28 -2.84 4.44
N HIS A 187 5.60 -1.76 4.03
CA HIS A 187 4.29 -1.89 3.36
C HIS A 187 4.43 -2.45 1.93
N SER A 188 5.43 -1.96 1.21
CA SER A 188 5.82 -2.39 -0.13
C SER A 188 7.34 -2.20 -0.34
N PRO A 189 7.95 -2.74 -1.41
CA PRO A 189 9.40 -2.83 -1.55
C PRO A 189 10.18 -1.51 -1.58
N GLU A 190 9.69 -0.44 -2.22
CA GLU A 190 10.38 0.85 -2.40
C GLU A 190 9.34 1.99 -2.45
N HIS A 191 8.41 2.06 -1.49
CA HIS A 191 7.24 2.96 -1.52
C HIS A 191 7.66 4.44 -1.56
N ALA A 192 7.28 5.18 -2.61
CA ALA A 192 7.58 6.59 -2.74
C ALA A 192 6.51 7.51 -2.15
N CYS A 193 6.88 8.25 -1.09
CA CYS A 193 6.16 9.44 -0.64
C CYS A 193 6.73 10.70 -1.31
N LEU A 194 5.93 11.77 -1.38
CA LEU A 194 6.35 13.05 -1.96
C LEU A 194 6.20 14.18 -0.95
N LEU A 195 7.29 14.90 -0.67
CA LEU A 195 7.31 16.06 0.22
C LEU A 195 7.55 17.34 -0.57
N SER A 196 6.68 18.33 -0.40
CA SER A 196 6.97 19.71 -0.80
C SER A 196 7.01 20.61 0.42
N GLU A 197 8.22 20.98 0.85
CA GLU A 197 8.42 21.88 1.99
C GLU A 197 7.87 23.29 1.70
N ALA A 198 8.02 23.76 0.46
CA ALA A 198 7.53 25.06 0.03
C ALA A 198 5.99 25.17 0.08
N LEU A 199 5.29 24.05 -0.08
CA LEU A 199 3.83 23.98 0.03
C LEU A 199 3.37 23.50 1.41
N GLY A 200 4.27 22.97 2.23
CA GLY A 200 3.93 22.31 3.49
C GLY A 200 3.04 21.08 3.29
N LEU A 201 3.28 20.29 2.24
CA LEU A 201 2.47 19.12 1.88
C LEU A 201 3.32 17.85 1.87
N PHE A 202 2.76 16.76 2.38
CA PHE A 202 3.37 15.43 2.38
C PHE A 202 2.37 14.38 1.88
N ILE A 203 2.58 13.87 0.67
CA ILE A 203 1.80 12.76 0.12
C ILE A 203 2.42 11.47 0.65
N SER A 204 1.77 10.90 1.67
CA SER A 204 2.29 9.75 2.42
C SER A 204 2.01 8.41 1.74
N GLY A 205 1.15 8.39 0.72
CA GLY A 205 0.62 7.16 0.14
C GLY A 205 0.00 6.29 1.24
N ASP A 206 0.44 5.02 1.30
CA ASP A 206 -0.03 4.06 2.28
C ASP A 206 0.86 3.93 3.52
N LEU A 207 1.97 4.66 3.61
CA LEU A 207 2.88 4.54 4.76
C LEU A 207 2.37 5.24 6.03
N VAL A 208 1.52 6.26 5.89
CA VAL A 208 0.91 6.98 7.02
C VAL A 208 -0.56 7.28 6.69
N LEU A 209 -1.46 6.53 7.34
CA LEU A 209 -2.92 6.64 7.18
C LEU A 209 -3.56 7.01 8.53
N PRO A 210 -4.54 7.92 8.60
CA PRO A 210 -4.98 8.51 9.87
C PRO A 210 -5.82 7.57 10.76
N ARG A 211 -6.70 6.75 10.17
CA ARG A 211 -7.67 5.94 10.94
C ARG A 211 -7.35 4.46 11.00
N ILE A 212 -6.53 3.97 10.07
CA ILE A 212 -6.15 2.58 9.91
C ILE A 212 -4.63 2.44 9.95
N SER A 213 -4.13 1.28 10.35
CA SER A 213 -2.72 0.93 10.15
C SER A 213 -2.51 0.49 8.69
N PRO A 214 -1.37 0.82 8.09
CA PRO A 214 -0.97 0.23 6.81
C PRO A 214 -0.85 -1.28 6.94
N HIS A 215 -1.17 -2.00 5.86
CA HIS A 215 -1.01 -3.44 5.85
C HIS A 215 0.49 -3.80 5.73
N ILE A 216 1.02 -4.57 6.67
CA ILE A 216 2.40 -5.08 6.64
C ILE A 216 2.31 -6.60 6.57
N GLY A 217 2.68 -7.20 5.44
CA GLY A 217 2.43 -8.62 5.18
C GLY A 217 3.63 -9.37 4.63
N VAL A 218 3.74 -10.65 4.98
CA VAL A 218 4.72 -11.58 4.41
C VAL A 218 4.05 -12.51 3.40
N TYR A 219 4.63 -12.58 2.20
CA TYR A 219 4.09 -13.34 1.07
C TYR A 219 5.04 -14.47 0.63
N ALA A 220 4.62 -15.23 -0.38
CA ALA A 220 5.28 -16.48 -0.78
C ALA A 220 6.64 -16.28 -1.46
N ASP A 221 6.86 -15.10 -2.05
CA ASP A 221 8.07 -14.66 -2.72
C ASP A 221 9.20 -14.28 -1.75
N GLU A 222 8.85 -13.81 -0.54
CA GLU A 222 9.82 -13.53 0.53
C GLU A 222 9.33 -14.07 1.90
N PRO A 223 9.22 -15.41 2.08
CA PRO A 223 8.51 -16.00 3.22
C PRO A 223 9.22 -15.81 4.57
N ASN A 224 10.49 -15.39 4.56
CA ASN A 224 11.28 -15.08 5.76
C ASN A 224 11.59 -13.59 5.90
N GLY A 225 10.95 -12.72 5.11
CA GLY A 225 11.14 -11.28 5.21
C GLY A 225 10.74 -10.74 6.57
N ASP A 226 11.32 -9.59 6.93
CA ASP A 226 11.01 -8.84 8.16
C ASP A 226 10.42 -7.44 7.83
N PRO A 227 9.30 -7.38 7.08
CA PRO A 227 8.73 -6.11 6.63
C PRO A 227 8.22 -5.25 7.80
N LEU A 228 7.98 -5.84 8.97
CA LEU A 228 7.65 -5.07 10.17
C LEU A 228 8.85 -4.27 10.66
N ARG A 229 10.06 -4.84 10.66
CA ARG A 229 11.28 -4.07 10.96
C ARG A 229 11.46 -2.91 9.99
N ASP A 230 11.35 -3.20 8.70
CA ASP A 230 11.47 -2.19 7.64
C ASP A 230 10.45 -1.04 7.82
N TYR A 231 9.22 -1.38 8.23
CA TYR A 231 8.19 -0.38 8.50
C TYR A 231 8.49 0.43 9.77
N LEU A 232 8.94 -0.20 10.86
CA LEU A 232 9.32 0.51 12.09
C LEU A 232 10.51 1.46 11.86
N GLU A 233 11.49 1.05 11.06
CA GLU A 233 12.59 1.92 10.62
C GLU A 233 12.10 3.07 9.73
N THR A 234 11.10 2.81 8.89
CA THR A 234 10.42 3.85 8.09
C THR A 234 9.73 4.88 8.98
N LEU A 235 9.03 4.45 10.02
CA LEU A 235 8.39 5.37 10.99
C LEU A 235 9.42 6.24 11.69
N GLU A 236 10.57 5.67 12.08
CA GLU A 236 11.68 6.42 12.69
C GLU A 236 12.28 7.44 11.72
N LYS A 237 12.53 7.05 10.46
CA LYS A 237 12.96 7.97 9.40
C LYS A 237 11.98 9.13 9.21
N PHE A 238 10.68 8.87 9.31
CA PHE A 238 9.65 9.87 9.05
C PHE A 238 9.51 10.91 10.18
N HIS A 239 10.02 10.64 11.39
CA HIS A 239 10.10 11.65 12.46
C HIS A 239 11.03 12.82 12.10
N ALA A 240 11.95 12.64 11.14
CA ALA A 240 12.79 13.72 10.61
C ALA A 240 12.03 14.65 9.65
N LEU A 241 10.81 14.32 9.24
CA LEU A 241 9.99 15.15 8.35
C LEU A 241 9.32 16.29 9.13
N PRO A 242 8.97 17.41 8.48
CA PRO A 242 8.32 18.54 9.15
C PRO A 242 6.93 18.16 9.70
N ASP A 243 6.73 18.25 11.01
CA ASP A 243 5.42 17.97 11.65
C ASP A 243 4.31 18.94 11.20
N THR A 244 4.70 20.12 10.72
CA THR A 244 3.78 21.14 10.20
C THR A 244 3.22 20.80 8.82
N ALA A 245 3.76 19.78 8.14
CA ALA A 245 3.25 19.37 6.84
C ALA A 245 1.83 18.82 6.95
N SER A 246 0.96 19.21 6.02
CA SER A 246 -0.35 18.58 5.86
C SER A 246 -0.15 17.25 5.15
N VAL A 247 -0.55 16.17 5.81
CA VAL A 247 -0.43 14.80 5.30
C VAL A 247 -1.60 14.51 4.38
N LEU A 248 -1.28 14.04 3.18
CA LEU A 248 -2.18 13.70 2.09
C LEU A 248 -2.13 12.16 1.90
N PRO A 249 -2.90 11.39 2.68
CA PRO A 249 -2.86 9.93 2.66
C PRO A 249 -3.64 9.36 1.47
N SER A 250 -3.31 8.15 1.03
CA SER A 250 -4.09 7.48 -0.03
C SER A 250 -5.44 6.95 0.46
N HIS A 251 -5.68 6.87 1.76
CA HIS A 251 -6.99 6.52 2.32
C HIS A 251 -7.40 7.46 3.46
N ASN A 252 -8.71 7.61 3.66
CA ASN A 252 -9.33 8.53 4.62
C ASN A 252 -9.01 10.00 4.34
N GLU A 253 -9.22 10.89 5.30
CA GLU A 253 -9.12 12.33 5.09
C GLU A 253 -7.69 12.86 5.30
N PRO A 254 -7.28 13.91 4.56
CA PRO A 254 -6.05 14.67 4.87
C PRO A 254 -6.03 15.20 6.30
N PHE A 255 -4.84 15.32 6.88
CA PHE A 255 -4.70 15.72 8.28
C PHE A 255 -3.38 16.44 8.61
N ARG A 256 -3.31 17.09 9.77
CA ARG A 256 -2.07 17.55 10.43
C ARG A 256 -1.82 16.76 11.72
N GLY A 257 -0.56 16.76 12.16
CA GLY A 257 -0.09 15.96 13.30
C GLY A 257 0.58 14.67 12.82
N LEU A 258 1.59 14.81 11.95
CA LEU A 258 2.33 13.68 11.39
C LEU A 258 3.01 12.90 12.51
N HIS A 259 3.77 13.57 13.38
CA HIS A 259 4.55 12.93 14.45
C HIS A 259 3.66 12.22 15.47
N GLU A 260 2.49 12.80 15.78
CA GLU A 260 1.48 12.14 16.61
C GLU A 260 1.01 10.84 15.97
N ARG A 261 0.77 10.84 14.65
CA ARG A 261 0.34 9.63 13.96
C ARG A 261 1.43 8.58 13.90
N LEU A 262 2.68 8.97 13.65
CA LEU A 262 3.85 8.08 13.67
C LEU A 262 3.99 7.41 15.03
N GLY A 263 3.90 8.18 16.13
CA GLY A 263 3.94 7.63 17.49
C GLY A 263 2.79 6.67 17.78
N ALA A 264 1.58 6.97 17.31
CA ALA A 264 0.43 6.07 17.44
C ALA A 264 0.61 4.76 16.66
N LEU A 265 1.24 4.80 15.48
CA LEU A 265 1.55 3.61 14.68
C LEU A 265 2.65 2.75 15.34
N GLN A 266 3.71 3.39 15.87
CA GLN A 266 4.76 2.71 16.65
C GLN A 266 4.16 2.00 17.87
N GLN A 267 3.33 2.71 18.65
CA GLN A 267 2.65 2.16 19.82
C GLN A 267 1.71 1.01 19.44
N HIS A 268 0.94 1.17 18.35
CA HIS A 268 0.08 0.10 17.84
C HIS A 268 0.87 -1.19 17.57
N HIS A 269 2.00 -1.11 16.87
CA HIS A 269 2.80 -2.31 16.59
C HIS A 269 3.46 -2.89 17.84
N ALA A 270 3.87 -2.07 18.81
CA ALA A 270 4.37 -2.56 20.10
C ALA A 270 3.29 -3.39 20.84
N GLU A 271 2.06 -2.89 20.93
CA GLU A 271 0.94 -3.62 21.55
C GLU A 271 0.60 -4.90 20.79
N ARG A 272 0.71 -4.87 19.46
CA ARG A 272 0.49 -6.05 18.61
C ARG A 272 1.56 -7.09 18.84
N LEU A 273 2.83 -6.71 18.89
CA LEU A 273 3.94 -7.62 19.19
C LEU A 273 3.73 -8.33 20.53
N ASP A 274 3.31 -7.60 21.57
CA ASP A 274 2.97 -8.20 22.87
C ASP A 274 1.81 -9.22 22.76
N ALA A 275 0.76 -8.87 22.01
CA ALA A 275 -0.39 -9.76 21.79
C ALA A 275 0.00 -11.03 21.01
N PHE A 276 0.81 -10.89 19.97
CA PHE A 276 1.32 -12.01 19.17
C PHE A 276 2.24 -12.93 20.00
N ALA A 277 3.11 -12.36 20.84
CA ALA A 277 3.94 -13.13 21.77
C ALA A 277 3.10 -13.88 22.82
N ALA A 278 2.05 -13.23 23.36
CA ALA A 278 1.13 -13.85 24.31
C ALA A 278 0.31 -15.01 23.71
N ALA A 279 0.00 -14.93 22.42
CA ALA A 279 -0.69 -16.00 21.68
C ALA A 279 0.19 -17.24 21.43
N CYS A 280 1.51 -17.15 21.63
CA CYS A 280 2.47 -18.22 21.37
C CYS A 280 3.00 -18.89 22.66
N THR A 281 2.25 -18.85 23.77
CA THR A 281 2.67 -19.52 25.03
C THR A 281 2.75 -21.04 24.93
N ALA A 282 1.99 -21.63 24.01
CA ALA A 282 2.12 -23.01 23.55
C ALA A 282 2.34 -23.01 22.03
N PRO A 283 2.86 -24.10 21.43
CA PRO A 283 3.03 -24.20 19.99
C PRO A 283 1.73 -23.91 19.24
N ALA A 284 1.74 -22.90 18.36
CA ALA A 284 0.59 -22.46 17.59
C ALA A 284 0.96 -22.17 16.14
N THR A 285 0.03 -22.39 15.20
CA THR A 285 0.23 -21.96 13.81
C THR A 285 -0.02 -20.46 13.66
N ALA A 286 0.48 -19.84 12.59
CA ALA A 286 0.15 -18.44 12.29
C ALA A 286 -1.37 -18.23 12.11
N LEU A 287 -2.11 -19.21 11.57
CA LEU A 287 -3.57 -19.17 11.50
C LEU A 287 -4.23 -19.13 12.89
N ASP A 288 -3.77 -19.95 13.83
CA ASP A 288 -4.32 -19.99 15.20
C ASP A 288 -4.11 -18.66 15.89
N VAL A 289 -2.88 -18.13 15.78
CA VAL A 289 -2.49 -16.83 16.32
C VAL A 289 -3.32 -15.71 15.69
N ALA A 290 -3.51 -15.71 14.37
CA ALA A 290 -4.34 -14.73 13.68
C ALA A 290 -5.78 -14.73 14.21
N LYS A 291 -6.40 -15.91 14.40
CA LYS A 291 -7.77 -16.02 14.92
C LYS A 291 -7.90 -15.51 16.35
N GLN A 292 -6.87 -15.70 17.18
CA GLN A 292 -6.87 -15.20 18.56
C GLN A 292 -6.71 -13.68 18.62
N VAL A 293 -5.78 -13.14 17.82
CA VAL A 293 -5.36 -11.74 17.87
C VAL A 293 -6.30 -10.83 17.07
N PHE A 294 -6.94 -11.33 16.01
CA PHE A 294 -7.98 -10.63 15.26
C PHE A 294 -9.37 -11.20 15.61
N ALA A 295 -9.90 -10.81 16.79
CA ALA A 295 -11.10 -11.39 17.41
C ALA A 295 -12.45 -11.18 16.67
N ARG A 296 -12.45 -10.77 15.39
CA ARG A 296 -13.65 -10.62 14.55
C ARG A 296 -13.76 -11.74 13.53
N ARG A 297 -14.98 -12.04 13.07
CA ARG A 297 -15.18 -12.97 11.95
C ARG A 297 -14.59 -12.36 10.67
N LEU A 298 -13.60 -13.04 10.10
CA LEU A 298 -12.96 -12.65 8.84
C LEU A 298 -13.56 -13.47 7.69
N ASP A 299 -13.85 -12.82 6.57
CA ASP A 299 -14.07 -13.54 5.31
C ASP A 299 -12.76 -14.14 4.78
N SER A 300 -12.83 -14.85 3.66
CA SER A 300 -11.66 -15.54 3.11
C SER A 300 -10.55 -14.59 2.63
N ALA A 301 -10.88 -13.40 2.13
CA ALA A 301 -9.89 -12.43 1.68
C ALA A 301 -9.23 -11.75 2.89
N GLN A 302 -10.04 -11.34 3.85
CA GLN A 302 -9.59 -10.77 5.12
C GLN A 302 -8.71 -11.73 5.91
N LEU A 303 -9.02 -13.03 5.87
CA LEU A 303 -8.20 -14.06 6.51
C LEU A 303 -6.80 -14.15 5.89
N GLY A 304 -6.68 -13.99 4.57
CA GLY A 304 -5.38 -13.96 3.89
C GLY A 304 -4.49 -12.82 4.39
N PHE A 305 -5.03 -11.60 4.43
CA PHE A 305 -4.32 -10.43 4.96
C PHE A 305 -3.96 -10.61 6.44
N ALA A 306 -4.87 -11.14 7.26
CA ALA A 306 -4.61 -11.38 8.67
C ALA A 306 -3.48 -12.40 8.89
N ILE A 307 -3.43 -13.48 8.10
CA ILE A 307 -2.32 -14.44 8.16
C ILE A 307 -1.01 -13.78 7.73
N ALA A 308 -1.01 -13.04 6.61
CA ALA A 308 0.19 -12.36 6.11
C ALA A 308 0.78 -11.39 7.15
N GLU A 309 -0.08 -10.61 7.81
CA GLU A 309 0.33 -9.69 8.89
C GLU A 309 0.78 -10.44 10.14
N THR A 310 0.14 -11.56 10.47
CA THR A 310 0.57 -12.41 11.58
C THR A 310 1.96 -12.97 11.33
N VAL A 311 2.24 -13.47 10.12
CA VAL A 311 3.58 -13.96 9.76
C VAL A 311 4.62 -12.84 9.83
N ALA A 312 4.28 -11.60 9.44
CA ALA A 312 5.19 -10.46 9.59
C ALA A 312 5.60 -10.21 11.05
N HIS A 313 4.63 -10.18 11.97
CA HIS A 313 4.92 -10.00 13.40
C HIS A 313 5.68 -11.19 13.99
N LEU A 314 5.34 -12.42 13.60
CA LEU A 314 6.03 -13.62 14.07
C LEU A 314 7.47 -13.71 13.54
N ASN A 315 7.72 -13.29 12.29
CA ASN A 315 9.08 -13.20 11.75
C ASN A 315 9.91 -12.18 12.54
N TYR A 316 9.36 -10.98 12.81
CA TYR A 316 10.02 -9.97 13.66
C TYR A 316 10.36 -10.54 15.06
N LEU A 317 9.40 -11.18 15.72
CA LEU A 317 9.63 -11.78 17.05
C LEU A 317 10.64 -12.93 17.00
N THR A 318 10.74 -13.63 15.86
CA THR A 318 11.75 -14.68 15.64
C THR A 318 13.14 -14.06 15.44
N THR A 319 13.26 -12.98 14.66
CA THR A 319 14.54 -12.27 14.46
C THR A 319 15.04 -11.63 15.76
N GLU A 320 14.12 -11.19 16.62
CA GLU A 320 14.40 -10.69 17.97
C GLU A 320 14.64 -11.80 19.03
N ASN A 321 14.67 -13.08 18.65
CA ASN A 321 14.86 -14.23 19.55
C ASN A 321 13.83 -14.31 20.70
N GLN A 322 12.60 -13.85 20.48
CA GLN A 322 11.49 -13.93 21.45
C GLN A 322 10.58 -15.13 21.19
N ILE A 323 10.52 -15.59 19.95
CA ILE A 323 9.75 -16.75 19.51
C ILE A 323 10.67 -17.71 18.73
N ALA A 324 10.53 -19.00 18.99
CA ALA A 324 11.10 -20.07 18.18
C ALA A 324 10.07 -20.57 17.16
N ARG A 325 10.55 -20.83 15.94
CA ARG A 325 9.78 -21.45 14.85
C ARG A 325 10.31 -22.84 14.55
N HIS A 326 9.44 -23.84 14.49
CA HIS A 326 9.78 -25.19 14.03
C HIS A 326 8.72 -25.74 13.08
N ALA A 327 9.11 -26.64 12.20
CA ALA A 327 8.19 -27.33 11.29
C ALA A 327 7.71 -28.64 11.93
N ASP A 328 6.43 -28.95 11.79
CA ASP A 328 5.88 -30.26 12.13
C ASP A 328 6.17 -31.31 11.04
N GLY A 329 5.69 -32.55 11.24
CA GLY A 329 5.88 -33.65 10.28
C GLY A 329 5.20 -33.44 8.92
N ASN A 330 4.30 -32.47 8.80
CA ASN A 330 3.61 -32.12 7.56
C ASN A 330 4.19 -30.83 6.93
N GLY A 331 5.19 -30.21 7.54
CA GLY A 331 5.79 -28.96 7.06
C GLY A 331 5.01 -27.69 7.44
N VAL A 332 4.09 -27.78 8.41
CA VAL A 332 3.41 -26.61 9.00
C VAL A 332 4.33 -25.97 10.04
N TYR A 333 4.42 -24.65 10.05
CA TYR A 333 5.20 -23.92 11.04
C TYR A 333 4.42 -23.68 12.33
N LEU A 334 5.04 -24.09 13.43
CA LEU A 334 4.61 -23.85 14.80
C LEU A 334 5.52 -22.83 15.45
N TYR A 335 4.90 -21.85 16.09
CA TYR A 335 5.55 -20.75 16.79
C TYR A 335 5.33 -20.91 18.29
N GLN A 336 6.38 -20.74 19.07
CA GLN A 336 6.33 -20.80 20.52
C GLN A 336 7.28 -19.78 21.14
N ARG A 337 6.82 -19.07 22.16
CA ARG A 337 7.64 -18.15 22.96
C ARG A 337 8.81 -18.90 23.62
N ILE A 338 10.00 -18.31 23.59
CA ILE A 338 11.23 -18.84 24.19
C ILE A 338 11.24 -18.65 25.70
#